data_AF-A0A1V2NF39-F1
#
_entry.id   AF-A0A1V2NF39-F1
#
_cell.length_a   1.000
_cell.length_b   1.000
_cell.length_c   1.000
_cell.angle_alpha   90.00
_cell.angle_beta   90.00
_cell.angle_gamma   90.00
#
_symmetry.space_group_name_H-M   'P 1'
#
loop_
_entity.id
_entity.type
_entity.pdbx_description
1 polymer ?
#
loop_
_entity_poly.entity_id
_entity_poly.type
_entity_poly.pdbx_seq_one_letter_code
_entity_poly.pdbx_strand_id
1 'polypeptide(L)'
;MIRSSFAVAAVIAVALVTSGCTATTEPAVPAAPAPSSSTTATAGLQALPPTIVSPGQLDGTDIAVVIGTALVIAVEDGTEDQWHGTTADVTIAEFSAGGSDEGATFRPGFVARGIGSTTATLTAPDGREIRFTVDVVAP
;
A
#
# COMPACT_ATOMS: atom_id res chain seq x y z
N MET A 1 35.21 19.97 45.53
CA MET A 1 34.10 19.97 46.51
C MET A 1 32.84 20.04 45.67
N ILE A 2 31.87 19.12 45.58
CA ILE A 2 31.27 18.04 46.39
C ILE A 2 30.62 17.08 45.35
N ARG A 3 31.00 15.80 45.20
CA ARG A 3 30.59 14.57 45.91
C ARG A 3 29.13 14.10 45.70
N SER A 4 29.04 12.78 45.41
CA SER A 4 27.90 11.84 45.57
C SER A 4 27.06 11.62 44.29
N SER A 5 27.09 10.49 43.54
CA SER A 5 27.28 9.04 43.76
C SER A 5 26.03 8.24 44.10
N PHE A 6 25.86 7.12 43.36
CA PHE A 6 25.03 5.90 43.58
C PHE A 6 23.50 6.02 43.42
N ALA A 7 22.72 5.03 42.96
CA ALA A 7 22.91 3.78 42.20
C ALA A 7 21.51 3.10 42.05
N VAL A 8 21.48 2.01 41.28
CA VAL A 8 20.60 0.82 41.39
C VAL A 8 19.40 0.72 40.44
N ALA A 9 19.43 -0.39 39.71
CA ALA A 9 18.47 -0.94 38.77
C ALA A 9 17.24 -1.56 39.44
N ALA A 10 16.14 -1.67 38.69
CA ALA A 10 15.05 -2.58 39.00
C ALA A 10 14.61 -3.30 37.71
N VAL A 11 15.03 -4.56 37.58
CA VAL A 11 14.54 -5.53 36.60
C VAL A 11 13.31 -6.18 37.21
N ILE A 12 12.14 -6.02 36.60
CA ILE A 12 10.92 -6.73 36.99
C ILE A 12 10.70 -7.86 35.99
N ALA A 13 11.00 -9.08 36.41
CA ALA A 13 10.68 -10.30 35.68
C ALA A 13 9.25 -10.71 36.01
N VAL A 14 8.37 -10.69 35.00
CA VAL A 14 7.01 -11.23 35.07
C VAL A 14 7.04 -12.64 34.48
N ALA A 15 6.97 -13.67 35.33
CA ALA A 15 6.82 -15.06 34.89
C ALA A 15 5.33 -15.42 34.89
N LEU A 16 4.77 -15.66 33.71
CA LEU A 16 3.39 -16.09 33.50
C LEU A 16 3.26 -17.59 33.82
N VAL A 17 2.23 -17.94 34.59
CA VAL A 17 1.85 -19.32 34.90
C VAL A 17 1.01 -19.87 33.74
N THR A 18 1.52 -20.86 33.02
CA THR A 18 0.74 -21.60 32.01
C THR A 18 0.19 -22.89 32.61
N SER A 19 -1.12 -22.92 32.85
CA SER A 19 -1.88 -24.14 33.14
C SER A 19 -1.77 -25.14 32.00
N GLY A 20 -1.31 -26.35 32.29
CA GLY A 20 -1.31 -27.47 31.36
C GLY A 20 -2.70 -28.09 31.24
N CYS A 21 -3.28 -28.06 30.04
CA CYS A 21 -4.44 -28.89 29.68
C CYS A 21 -3.94 -30.27 29.26
N THR A 22 -4.40 -31.30 29.97
CA THR A 22 -4.16 -32.71 29.70
C THR A 22 -4.83 -33.13 28.38
N ALA A 23 -4.04 -33.64 27.43
CA ALA A 23 -4.58 -34.28 26.23
C ALA A 23 -5.21 -35.63 26.62
N THR A 24 -6.53 -35.72 26.49
CA THR A 24 -7.26 -36.98 26.58
C THR A 24 -7.06 -37.75 25.27
N THR A 25 -6.58 -38.98 25.38
CA THR A 25 -6.50 -39.94 24.26
C THR A 25 -7.85 -40.63 24.15
N GLU A 26 -8.55 -40.46 23.03
CA GLU A 26 -9.76 -41.24 22.70
C GLU A 26 -9.63 -41.88 21.29
N PRO A 27 -10.11 -43.12 21.08
CA PRO A 27 -9.72 -43.97 19.95
C PRO A 27 -10.25 -43.53 18.58
N ALA A 28 -9.48 -43.85 17.54
CA ALA A 28 -9.85 -43.67 16.15
C ALA A 28 -11.07 -44.52 15.76
N VAL A 29 -12.15 -43.85 15.36
CA VAL A 29 -13.28 -44.42 14.61
C VAL A 29 -13.21 -43.85 13.18
N PRO A 30 -13.22 -44.68 12.12
CA PRO A 30 -13.17 -44.18 10.76
C PRO A 30 -14.48 -43.48 10.39
N ALA A 31 -14.43 -42.16 10.20
CA ALA A 31 -15.57 -41.36 9.76
C ALA A 31 -15.79 -41.54 8.25
N ALA A 32 -17.03 -41.89 7.88
CA ALA A 32 -17.51 -41.94 6.51
C ALA A 32 -17.42 -40.55 5.84
N PRO A 33 -17.17 -40.45 4.52
CA PRO A 33 -17.05 -39.18 3.84
C PRO A 33 -18.40 -38.44 3.83
N ALA A 34 -18.44 -37.26 4.45
CA ALA A 34 -19.56 -36.34 4.39
C ALA A 34 -19.69 -35.72 2.98
N PRO A 35 -20.91 -35.45 2.48
CA PRO A 35 -21.09 -34.75 1.21
C PRO A 35 -20.56 -33.32 1.31
N SER A 36 -19.55 -33.01 0.51
CA SER A 36 -18.98 -31.68 0.39
C SER A 36 -20.06 -30.70 -0.08
N SER A 37 -20.48 -29.82 0.82
CA SER A 37 -21.28 -28.65 0.46
C SER A 37 -20.37 -27.72 -0.34
N SER A 38 -20.51 -27.69 -1.66
CA SER A 38 -19.84 -26.71 -2.51
C SER A 38 -20.43 -25.34 -2.21
N THR A 39 -19.75 -24.59 -1.34
CA THR A 39 -20.01 -23.17 -1.13
C THR A 39 -19.68 -22.45 -2.43
N THR A 40 -20.71 -22.09 -3.21
CA THR A 40 -20.55 -21.16 -4.32
C THR A 40 -20.03 -19.85 -3.75
N ALA A 41 -18.74 -19.59 -3.92
CA ALA A 41 -18.15 -18.30 -3.58
C ALA A 41 -18.85 -17.24 -4.45
N THR A 42 -19.71 -16.46 -3.82
CA THR A 42 -20.18 -15.19 -4.40
C THR A 42 -18.92 -14.40 -4.70
N ALA A 43 -18.60 -14.17 -5.98
CA ALA A 43 -17.50 -13.31 -6.36
C ALA A 43 -17.81 -11.91 -5.83
N GLY A 44 -17.31 -11.62 -4.63
CA GLY A 44 -17.31 -10.27 -4.09
C GLY A 44 -16.58 -9.37 -5.08
N LEU A 45 -17.07 -8.17 -5.28
CA LEU A 45 -16.40 -7.14 -6.08
C LEU A 45 -15.07 -6.80 -5.38
N GLN A 46 -14.03 -7.56 -5.68
CA GLN A 46 -12.70 -7.32 -5.15
C GLN A 46 -12.15 -6.06 -5.80
N ALA A 47 -11.71 -5.10 -4.98
CA ALA A 47 -11.04 -3.91 -5.48
C ALA A 47 -9.79 -4.31 -6.26
N LEU A 48 -9.61 -3.71 -7.44
CA LEU A 48 -8.42 -3.91 -8.24
C LEU A 48 -7.24 -3.19 -7.58
N PRO A 49 -6.03 -3.80 -7.59
CA PRO A 49 -4.85 -3.15 -7.03
C PRO A 49 -4.44 -1.94 -7.88
N PRO A 50 -3.79 -0.94 -7.27
CA PRO A 50 -3.18 0.16 -8.02
C PRO A 50 -1.95 -0.31 -8.80
N THR A 51 -1.60 0.43 -9.84
CA THR A 51 -0.29 0.31 -10.50
C THR A 51 0.72 1.10 -9.68
N ILE A 52 1.81 0.48 -9.24
CA ILE A 52 2.84 1.12 -8.40
C ILE A 52 4.15 1.18 -9.19
N VAL A 53 4.74 2.38 -9.32
CA VAL A 53 6.01 2.59 -10.03
C VAL A 53 6.90 3.58 -9.27
N SER A 54 8.21 3.47 -9.44
CA SER A 54 9.16 4.45 -8.91
C SER A 54 9.43 5.58 -9.93
N PRO A 55 9.83 6.79 -9.50
CA PRO A 55 10.11 7.90 -10.41
C PRO A 55 11.13 7.56 -11.52
N GLY A 56 12.14 6.73 -11.22
CA GLY A 56 13.16 6.32 -12.19
C GLY A 56 12.67 5.42 -13.32
N GLN A 57 11.42 4.92 -13.24
CA GLN A 57 10.80 4.06 -14.26
C GLN A 57 9.84 4.81 -15.19
N LEU A 58 9.61 6.10 -14.94
CA LEU A 58 8.62 6.88 -15.67
C LEU A 58 9.17 7.52 -16.94
N ASP A 59 10.44 7.96 -16.95
CA ASP A 59 10.91 8.85 -18.01
C ASP A 59 10.80 8.23 -19.41
N GLY A 60 9.99 8.85 -20.27
CA GLY A 60 9.69 8.40 -21.62
C GLY A 60 8.90 7.09 -21.72
N THR A 61 8.27 6.63 -20.64
CA THR A 61 7.50 5.37 -20.63
C THR A 61 5.99 5.60 -20.75
N ASP A 62 5.33 4.62 -21.35
CA ASP A 62 3.88 4.53 -21.41
C ASP A 62 3.40 3.58 -20.31
N ILE A 63 2.63 4.10 -19.35
CA ILE A 63 2.18 3.37 -18.17
C ILE A 63 0.69 3.07 -18.30
N ALA A 64 0.35 1.78 -18.36
CA ALA A 64 -1.02 1.32 -18.34
C ALA A 64 -1.61 1.40 -16.91
N VAL A 65 -2.76 2.04 -16.79
CA VAL A 65 -3.52 2.19 -15.54
C VAL A 65 -4.95 1.75 -15.79
N VAL A 66 -5.49 0.91 -14.92
CA VAL A 66 -6.87 0.44 -15.07
C VAL A 66 -7.84 1.52 -14.59
N ILE A 67 -8.91 1.78 -15.35
CA ILE A 67 -9.96 2.73 -14.94
C ILE A 67 -10.55 2.32 -13.58
N GLY A 68 -10.72 3.31 -12.69
CA GLY A 68 -11.15 3.07 -11.31
C GLY A 68 -10.02 2.68 -10.35
N THR A 69 -8.78 2.59 -10.82
CA THR A 69 -7.58 2.50 -9.98
C THR A 69 -6.73 3.78 -10.10
N ALA A 70 -5.50 3.72 -9.59
CA ALA A 70 -4.54 4.82 -9.67
C ALA A 70 -3.15 4.30 -10.01
N LEU A 71 -2.36 5.18 -10.61
CA LEU A 71 -0.91 5.08 -10.63
C LEU A 71 -0.37 5.70 -9.33
N VAL A 72 0.33 4.92 -8.52
CA VAL A 72 0.95 5.37 -7.28
C VAL A 72 2.45 5.46 -7.48
N ILE A 73 3.04 6.60 -7.10
CA ILE A 73 4.48 6.82 -7.22
C ILE A 73 5.17 6.47 -5.90
N ALA A 74 6.03 5.46 -5.95
CA ALA A 74 6.87 5.02 -4.84
C ALA A 74 8.05 5.99 -4.65
N VAL A 75 7.78 7.12 -4.00
CA VAL A 75 8.77 8.13 -3.60
C VAL A 75 9.46 7.79 -2.28
N GLU A 76 10.49 8.53 -1.90
CA GLU A 76 11.13 8.36 -0.58
C GLU A 76 10.15 8.77 0.53
N ASP A 77 10.17 8.05 1.65
CA ASP A 77 9.31 8.33 2.79
C ASP A 77 9.61 9.72 3.37
N GLY A 78 8.56 10.47 3.72
CA GLY A 78 8.68 11.84 4.23
C GLY A 78 8.91 12.90 3.14
N THR A 79 8.85 12.52 1.86
CA THR A 79 8.90 13.46 0.73
C THR A 79 7.58 13.58 -0.02
N GLU A 80 6.54 12.86 0.40
CA GLU A 80 5.30 12.65 -0.37
C GLU A 80 4.60 13.95 -0.80
N ASP A 81 4.62 14.97 0.05
CA ASP A 81 4.01 16.29 -0.17
C ASP A 81 4.84 17.24 -1.04
N GLN A 82 6.10 16.88 -1.32
CA GLN A 82 7.04 17.70 -2.10
C GLN A 82 7.02 17.38 -3.59
N TRP A 83 6.30 16.34 -3.99
CA TRP A 83 6.12 15.96 -5.39
C TRP A 83 4.90 16.66 -5.98
N HIS A 84 5.05 17.13 -7.22
CA HIS A 84 3.97 17.75 -7.97
C HIS A 84 3.78 17.06 -9.31
N GLY A 85 2.57 17.10 -9.85
CA GLY A 85 2.33 16.54 -11.17
C GLY A 85 1.20 17.25 -11.90
N THR A 86 1.23 17.08 -13.21
CA THR A 86 0.25 17.63 -14.15
C THR A 86 -0.02 16.63 -15.25
N THR A 87 -1.20 16.69 -15.83
CA THR A 87 -1.54 15.96 -17.06
C THR A 87 -2.00 16.94 -18.13
N ALA A 88 -1.82 16.58 -19.40
CA ALA A 88 -2.32 17.35 -20.52
C ALA A 88 -3.86 17.32 -20.59
N ASP A 89 -4.47 16.25 -20.09
CA ASP A 89 -5.92 16.05 -20.02
C ASP A 89 -6.31 15.43 -18.67
N VAL A 90 -6.87 16.27 -17.80
CA VAL A 90 -7.35 15.89 -16.46
C VAL A 90 -8.60 15.01 -16.50
N THR A 91 -9.30 14.95 -17.64
CA THR A 91 -10.47 14.07 -17.81
C THR A 91 -10.07 12.61 -18.02
N ILE A 92 -8.81 12.36 -18.39
CA ILE A 92 -8.23 11.02 -18.56
C ILE A 92 -7.52 10.59 -17.28
N ALA A 93 -6.58 11.40 -16.78
CA ALA A 93 -5.88 11.15 -15.53
C ALA A 93 -5.61 12.46 -14.79
N GLU A 94 -5.72 12.46 -13.47
CA GLU A 94 -5.54 13.65 -12.64
C GLU A 94 -4.48 13.38 -11.57
N PHE A 95 -3.57 14.34 -11.39
CA PHE A 95 -2.56 14.23 -10.33
C PHE A 95 -3.21 14.33 -8.94
N SER A 96 -2.83 13.44 -8.04
CA SER A 96 -3.15 13.48 -6.62
C SER A 96 -1.86 13.70 -5.85
N ALA A 97 -1.78 14.80 -5.11
CA ALA A 97 -0.65 15.08 -4.23
C ALA A 97 -0.56 14.03 -3.11
N GLY A 98 0.66 13.72 -2.70
CA GLY A 98 0.91 12.95 -1.49
C GLY A 98 0.89 13.84 -0.25
N GLY A 99 1.18 13.23 0.90
CA GLY A 99 1.29 13.93 2.18
C GLY A 99 0.76 13.09 3.32
N SER A 100 0.70 13.69 4.50
CA SER A 100 0.14 13.04 5.69
C SER A 100 -1.16 13.72 6.12
N ASP A 101 -2.17 12.92 6.44
CA ASP A 101 -3.46 13.39 6.95
C ASP A 101 -4.02 12.39 7.98
N GLU A 102 -4.52 12.91 9.09
CA GLU A 102 -5.06 12.13 10.23
C GLU A 102 -4.22 10.92 10.70
N GLY A 103 -2.88 11.02 10.58
CA GLY A 103 -1.95 9.96 10.96
C GLY A 103 -1.75 8.86 9.91
N ALA A 104 -2.33 9.02 8.72
CA ALA A 104 -2.03 8.22 7.54
C ALA A 104 -1.08 8.98 6.61
N THR A 105 -0.28 8.25 5.83
CA THR A 105 0.60 8.79 4.80
C THR A 105 0.13 8.32 3.44
N PHE A 106 -0.07 9.27 2.53
CA PHE A 106 -0.52 9.06 1.17
C PHE A 106 0.62 9.35 0.21
N ARG A 107 0.87 8.42 -0.70
CA ARG A 107 1.86 8.61 -1.76
C ARG A 107 1.27 9.42 -2.91
N PRO A 108 2.07 10.27 -3.58
CA PRO A 108 1.61 11.00 -4.75
C PRO A 108 1.31 10.03 -5.91
N GLY A 109 0.46 10.46 -6.83
CA GLY A 109 0.00 9.59 -7.90
C GLY A 109 -0.84 10.26 -8.96
N PHE A 110 -1.39 9.45 -9.86
CA PHE A 110 -2.33 9.86 -10.89
C PHE A 110 -3.57 8.98 -10.82
N VAL A 111 -4.73 9.58 -10.56
CA VAL A 111 -6.02 8.90 -10.49
C VAL A 111 -6.56 8.73 -11.90
N ALA A 112 -6.97 7.52 -12.27
CA ALA A 112 -7.61 7.26 -13.56
C ALA A 112 -9.04 7.81 -13.56
N ARG A 113 -9.33 8.77 -14.46
CA ARG A 113 -10.62 9.46 -14.57
C ARG A 113 -11.45 9.00 -15.77
N GLY A 114 -10.80 8.66 -16.88
CA GLY A 114 -11.46 8.22 -18.11
C GLY A 114 -10.53 7.41 -19.00
N ILE A 115 -11.09 6.46 -19.76
CA ILE A 115 -10.32 5.64 -20.71
C ILE A 115 -9.75 6.53 -21.81
N GLY A 116 -8.46 6.39 -22.08
CA GLY A 116 -7.74 7.23 -23.04
C GLY A 116 -6.25 7.31 -22.71
N SER A 117 -5.53 8.16 -23.44
CA SER A 117 -4.09 8.38 -23.26
C SER A 117 -3.83 9.87 -23.01
N THR A 118 -2.98 10.18 -22.03
CA THR A 118 -2.60 11.56 -21.71
C THR A 118 -1.13 11.67 -21.31
N THR A 119 -0.45 12.72 -21.77
CA THR A 119 0.91 13.03 -21.29
C THR A 119 0.84 13.53 -19.86
N ALA A 120 1.71 13.01 -19.01
CA ALA A 120 1.89 13.40 -17.64
C ALA A 120 3.30 13.96 -17.41
N THR A 121 3.42 14.84 -16.42
CA THR A 121 4.71 15.31 -15.92
C THR A 121 4.70 15.17 -14.41
N LEU A 122 5.74 14.55 -13.86
CA LEU A 122 6.02 14.49 -12.44
C LEU A 122 7.24 15.35 -12.15
N THR A 123 7.13 16.26 -11.18
CA THR A 123 8.19 17.17 -10.77
C THR A 123 8.72 16.74 -9.41
N ALA A 124 10.02 16.46 -9.35
CA ALA A 124 10.72 16.10 -8.13
C ALA A 124 11.00 17.34 -7.24
N PRO A 125 11.32 17.16 -5.94
CA PRO A 125 11.57 18.27 -5.02
C PRO A 125 12.75 19.17 -5.42
N ASP A 126 13.68 18.67 -6.24
CA ASP A 126 14.81 19.42 -6.79
C ASP A 126 14.46 20.17 -8.09
N GLY A 127 13.20 20.15 -8.52
CA GLY A 127 12.69 20.81 -9.72
C GLY A 127 12.89 20.02 -11.02
N ARG A 128 13.42 18.79 -10.95
CA ARG A 128 13.57 17.93 -12.13
C ARG A 128 12.21 17.41 -12.60
N GLU A 129 11.92 17.62 -13.88
CA GLU A 129 10.73 17.10 -14.55
C GLU A 129 10.99 15.69 -15.11
N ILE A 130 10.01 14.81 -14.95
CA ILE A 130 9.96 13.46 -15.51
C ILE A 130 8.70 13.37 -16.36
N ARG A 131 8.84 13.08 -17.65
CA ARG A 131 7.73 13.11 -18.61
C ARG A 131 7.40 11.71 -19.07
N PHE A 132 6.12 11.37 -19.11
CA PHE A 132 5.64 10.02 -19.40
C PHE A 132 4.21 10.05 -19.91
N THR A 133 3.69 8.92 -20.37
CA THR A 133 2.30 8.79 -20.81
C THR A 133 1.52 7.93 -19.83
N VAL A 134 0.30 8.34 -19.50
CA VAL A 134 -0.67 7.52 -18.77
C VAL A 134 -1.71 7.01 -19.77
N ASP A 135 -1.75 5.69 -19.94
CA ASP A 135 -2.75 5.00 -20.74
C ASP A 135 -3.78 4.36 -19.83
N VAL A 136 -4.96 4.96 -19.77
CA VAL A 136 -6.08 4.44 -18.98
C VAL A 136 -6.86 3.42 -19.79
N VAL A 137 -6.91 2.19 -19.30
CA VAL A 137 -7.50 1.03 -19.97
C VAL A 137 -8.66 0.43 -19.17
N ALA A 138 -9.49 -0.39 -19.83
CA ALA A 138 -10.51 -1.19 -19.17
C ALA A 138 -9.87 -2.30 -18.30
N PRO A 139 -10.55 -2.74 -17.23
CA PRO A 139 -10.10 -3.85 -16.38
C PRO A 139 -10.09 -5.21 -17.08
#